data_AF-A0A101UK39-F1
#
_entry.id   AF-A0A101UK39-F1
#
_cell.length_a   1.000
_cell.length_b   1.000
_cell.length_c   1.000
_cell.angle_alpha   90.00
_cell.angle_beta   90.00
_cell.angle_gamma   90.00
#
_symmetry.space_group_name_H-M   'P 1'
#
loop_
_entity.id
_entity.type
_entity.pdbx_description
1 polymer ?
#
loop_
_entity_poly.entity_id
_entity_poly.type
_entity_poly.pdbx_seq_one_letter_code
_entity_poly.pdbx_strand_id
1 'polypeptide(L)'
;MPVPAQAHRDGCHRWHSCPSDTGSYVCGDLGYDTYCGGTGDSGTSSSAAADLTAPRRPKVVRPHAGRGGRVGLTVTAERGSRIEVAETDEYGEPGDIVAKATATGGAQTIDFTAASGSHTYTVTATDAADNTSDPVEAFTLDVDAEAPAVSGFTVGAADAATASSAVAFTSEDGAAYRLTVVGREEAFAGTVGDGTDVLLTLPDGDYTVRLAVTDEAGNVGRAERKLHVELAELVPRVGAEHRRGSGDVRYTITAPPHAEGTLTADDGVAHAFTADDRGAATVDLRLADGHHAAPVVTVTDAYGRTGRATGEDLTVDTVAPALKVVSDRESASHGELALAVTTEAGAEVRVAYGSAAARRAFTSTGKPGSVTRALEPGSYSVTVVAEDAYGNTTSRRLTVAVDDRWTAGDWLALLLKAVLLLLLLAAAAYVHRRGRPARAARRAARAAAAYEGLLRDWEQERERLVELAEFAAELGEEEESSGRWLAEWGRRRRDESVWWVTDADLVQPDGTGQAGAARDSGTLVITAQRVLFCGRNRREWLFSKLEQVQHLGEDTTLMRVGNRSNLSGVRYRRDPVRTRLAIEAALADAPSGPAPELGTGRGALLRRVRAAVAAHDARRPAGPGPRPERTPAPV
;
A
#
# COMPACT_ATOMS: atom_id res chain seq x y z
N MET A 1 3.23 -50.08 -56.38
CA MET A 1 1.87 -49.66 -55.95
C MET A 1 1.85 -48.14 -55.89
N PRO A 2 0.82 -47.50 -56.45
CA PRO A 2 0.82 -46.16 -57.06
C PRO A 2 0.36 -45.09 -56.03
N VAL A 3 0.24 -43.77 -56.25
CA VAL A 3 -0.16 -42.89 -57.38
C VAL A 3 0.28 -41.42 -57.02
N PRO A 4 0.05 -40.37 -57.85
CA PRO A 4 1.00 -39.28 -58.12
C PRO A 4 0.44 -37.89 -57.72
N ALA A 5 1.16 -36.81 -58.05
CA ALA A 5 0.53 -35.50 -58.30
C ALA A 5 1.41 -34.76 -59.33
N GLN A 6 1.08 -34.86 -60.62
CA GLN A 6 0.35 -33.83 -61.37
C GLN A 6 1.05 -32.47 -61.40
N ALA A 7 2.11 -32.42 -62.21
CA ALA A 7 2.57 -31.21 -62.86
C ALA A 7 1.48 -30.70 -63.81
N HIS A 8 1.04 -29.46 -63.60
CA HIS A 8 0.34 -28.70 -64.63
C HIS A 8 1.36 -28.23 -65.67
N ARG A 9 1.12 -28.70 -66.89
CA ARG A 9 1.38 -28.05 -68.19
C ARG A 9 0.90 -26.58 -68.13
N ASP A 10 1.51 -25.59 -68.78
CA ASP A 10 1.94 -25.38 -70.17
C ASP A 10 2.89 -24.15 -70.14
N GLY A 11 3.82 -23.86 -71.05
CA GLY A 11 4.21 -24.39 -72.34
C GLY A 11 5.06 -23.32 -73.04
N CYS A 12 6.28 -23.67 -73.50
CA CYS A 12 7.01 -23.11 -74.65
C CYS A 12 8.53 -23.42 -74.57
N HIS A 13 8.98 -24.61 -74.97
CA HIS A 13 10.33 -24.80 -75.51
C HIS A 13 10.30 -25.88 -76.59
N ARG A 14 10.29 -25.41 -77.84
CA ARG A 14 10.43 -26.21 -79.06
C ARG A 14 11.69 -25.71 -79.77
N TRP A 15 12.84 -26.23 -79.37
CA TRP A 15 14.02 -26.56 -80.18
C TRP A 15 15.27 -26.72 -79.30
N HIS A 16 16.07 -27.71 -79.68
CA HIS A 16 17.36 -28.16 -79.13
C HIS A 16 17.31 -29.23 -78.04
N SER A 17 17.74 -30.43 -78.47
CA SER A 17 18.19 -31.54 -77.65
C SER A 17 19.71 -31.58 -77.74
N CYS A 18 20.43 -31.73 -76.62
CA CYS A 18 21.61 -32.62 -76.47
C CYS A 18 22.26 -32.46 -75.08
N PRO A 19 23.07 -33.45 -74.63
CA PRO A 19 22.87 -34.12 -73.35
C PRO A 19 24.13 -34.09 -72.46
N SER A 20 24.05 -34.90 -71.39
CA SER A 20 25.13 -35.44 -70.55
C SER A 20 25.27 -34.83 -69.15
N ASP A 21 24.60 -35.49 -68.23
CA ASP A 21 25.14 -35.86 -66.92
C ASP A 21 26.50 -36.58 -67.12
N THR A 22 27.60 -35.94 -66.72
CA THR A 22 28.83 -36.51 -66.13
C THR A 22 29.88 -35.40 -66.10
N GLY A 23 30.12 -34.84 -64.91
CA GLY A 23 30.87 -33.59 -64.74
C GLY A 23 32.34 -33.60 -65.19
N SER A 24 32.91 -32.38 -65.16
CA SER A 24 34.32 -31.96 -65.32
C SER A 24 34.72 -31.44 -66.71
N TYR A 25 34.80 -30.11 -66.89
CA TYR A 25 36.06 -29.34 -67.05
C TYR A 25 35.80 -27.84 -67.28
N VAL A 26 36.72 -26.97 -66.80
CA VAL A 26 36.87 -25.56 -67.20
C VAL A 26 38.20 -25.41 -67.93
N CYS A 27 38.18 -24.92 -69.17
CA CYS A 27 39.28 -24.27 -69.91
C CYS A 27 38.65 -23.87 -71.27
N GLY A 28 38.63 -22.61 -71.73
CA GLY A 28 39.75 -21.67 -71.87
C GLY A 28 40.30 -21.80 -73.30
N ASP A 29 40.44 -20.66 -73.99
CA ASP A 29 41.12 -20.40 -75.29
C ASP A 29 40.20 -19.87 -76.40
N LEU A 30 40.59 -18.98 -77.31
CA LEU A 30 41.80 -18.16 -77.55
C LEU A 30 41.38 -17.18 -78.66
N GLY A 31 42.02 -16.01 -78.72
CA GLY A 31 41.83 -15.07 -79.84
C GLY A 31 42.37 -15.59 -81.18
N TYR A 32 41.86 -15.02 -82.27
CA TYR A 32 42.58 -14.35 -83.37
C TYR A 32 41.90 -14.56 -84.72
N ASP A 33 41.50 -13.46 -85.34
CA ASP A 33 41.64 -13.24 -86.78
C ASP A 33 41.51 -11.75 -87.15
N THR A 34 42.67 -11.14 -87.36
CA THR A 34 42.90 -9.95 -88.20
C THR A 34 42.91 -10.34 -89.68
N TYR A 35 42.20 -9.63 -90.57
CA TYR A 35 42.78 -8.82 -91.68
C TYR A 35 41.71 -8.16 -92.60
N CYS A 36 41.66 -6.82 -92.49
CA CYS A 36 41.49 -5.73 -93.47
C CYS A 36 40.66 -5.85 -94.78
N GLY A 37 39.85 -4.79 -95.00
CA GLY A 37 39.60 -4.18 -96.31
C GLY A 37 38.46 -3.15 -96.28
N GLY A 38 38.74 -1.88 -96.59
CA GLY A 38 37.80 -0.73 -96.56
C GLY A 38 36.57 -0.91 -97.47
N THR A 39 35.50 -0.13 -97.37
CA THR A 39 35.40 1.33 -97.51
C THR A 39 33.90 1.67 -97.41
N GLY A 40 33.57 2.90 -96.97
CA GLY A 40 32.30 3.54 -97.36
C GLY A 40 31.17 3.44 -96.34
N ASP A 41 31.21 4.37 -95.38
CA ASP A 41 30.15 5.36 -95.13
C ASP A 41 28.70 4.97 -95.51
N SER A 42 27.85 4.87 -94.49
CA SER A 42 26.62 5.67 -94.31
C SER A 42 25.56 4.90 -93.54
N GLY A 43 25.18 5.41 -92.37
CA GLY A 43 24.06 4.86 -91.62
C GLY A 43 24.09 5.15 -90.13
N THR A 44 24.26 6.41 -89.74
CA THR A 44 24.00 6.88 -88.37
C THR A 44 22.51 6.70 -88.05
N SER A 45 22.16 5.60 -87.38
CA SER A 45 20.94 5.53 -86.56
C SER A 45 21.11 4.47 -85.46
N SER A 46 21.95 4.74 -84.46
CA SER A 46 21.75 4.12 -83.15
C SER A 46 20.72 4.97 -82.41
N SER A 47 19.43 4.66 -82.57
CA SER A 47 18.54 4.88 -81.45
C SER A 47 19.10 4.04 -80.32
N ALA A 48 19.76 4.66 -79.34
CA ALA A 48 20.10 3.98 -78.10
C ALA A 48 18.80 3.36 -77.60
N ALA A 49 18.75 2.03 -77.49
CA ALA A 49 17.60 1.38 -76.87
C ALA A 49 17.43 2.02 -75.49
N ALA A 50 16.20 2.39 -75.14
CA ALA A 50 15.91 2.88 -73.80
C ALA A 50 16.40 1.82 -72.79
N ASP A 51 17.15 2.25 -71.79
CA ASP A 51 17.55 1.36 -70.71
C ASP A 51 16.31 1.05 -69.87
N LEU A 52 15.95 -0.23 -69.80
CA LEU A 52 14.79 -0.73 -69.07
C LEU A 52 15.22 -1.60 -67.87
N THR A 53 16.52 -1.60 -67.54
CA THR A 53 17.05 -2.47 -66.49
C THR A 53 17.07 -1.73 -65.17
N ALA A 54 16.24 -2.14 -64.22
CA ALA A 54 16.28 -1.58 -62.88
C ALA A 54 17.64 -1.81 -62.19
N PRO A 55 18.10 -0.83 -61.38
CA PRO A 55 19.30 -1.02 -60.56
C PRO A 55 19.07 -2.14 -59.55
N ARG A 56 20.17 -2.72 -59.04
CA ARG A 56 20.08 -3.76 -58.01
C ARG A 56 19.43 -3.22 -56.74
N ARG A 57 18.66 -4.08 -56.06
CA ARG A 57 18.08 -3.79 -54.73
C ARG A 57 19.16 -3.20 -53.80
N PRO A 58 18.92 -2.02 -53.19
CA PRO A 58 19.83 -1.43 -52.24
C PRO A 58 20.13 -2.38 -51.07
N LYS A 59 21.26 -2.17 -50.40
CA LYS A 59 21.57 -2.86 -49.15
C LYS A 59 21.56 -1.85 -48.02
N VAL A 60 20.67 -2.05 -47.04
CA VAL A 60 20.62 -1.27 -45.79
C VAL A 60 21.29 -2.08 -44.68
N VAL A 61 22.15 -1.43 -43.91
CA VAL A 61 22.73 -2.00 -42.69
C VAL A 61 22.71 -0.98 -41.56
N ARG A 62 22.62 -1.47 -40.32
CA ARG A 62 22.68 -0.68 -39.09
C ARG A 62 21.66 0.48 -39.02
N PRO A 63 20.37 0.26 -39.32
CA PRO A 63 19.36 1.26 -38.99
C PRO A 63 19.31 1.43 -37.47
N HIS A 64 19.34 2.66 -36.99
CA HIS A 64 19.20 2.98 -35.57
C HIS A 64 18.50 4.32 -35.38
N ALA A 65 17.75 4.41 -34.29
CA ALA A 65 17.24 5.67 -33.76
C ALA A 65 18.20 6.18 -32.67
N GLY A 66 18.26 7.50 -32.50
CA GLY A 66 19.00 8.14 -31.44
C GLY A 66 18.44 9.52 -31.11
N ARG A 67 19.08 10.21 -30.17
CA ARG A 67 18.71 11.53 -29.65
C ARG A 67 17.94 12.44 -30.63
N GLY A 68 16.79 12.92 -30.17
CA GLY A 68 15.93 13.89 -30.82
C GLY A 68 15.21 13.31 -32.03
N GLY A 69 14.97 11.99 -32.02
CA GLY A 69 14.33 11.29 -33.11
C GLY A 69 15.19 11.13 -34.36
N ARG A 70 16.52 11.23 -34.23
CA ARG A 70 17.43 11.06 -35.36
C ARG A 70 17.45 9.59 -35.76
N VAL A 71 17.17 9.32 -37.03
CA VAL A 71 17.31 8.00 -37.63
C VAL A 71 18.51 8.03 -38.57
N GLY A 72 19.44 7.10 -38.35
CA GLY A 72 20.62 6.92 -39.19
C GLY A 72 20.65 5.51 -39.78
N LEU A 73 20.86 5.42 -41.10
CA LEU A 73 20.99 4.14 -41.79
C LEU A 73 22.14 4.18 -42.80
N THR A 74 22.81 3.04 -43.01
CA THR A 74 23.89 2.92 -43.98
C THR A 74 23.38 2.20 -45.23
N VAL A 75 23.36 2.88 -46.37
CA VAL A 75 22.88 2.33 -47.65
C VAL A 75 24.03 2.13 -48.63
N THR A 76 23.99 1.02 -49.37
CA THR A 76 24.77 0.82 -50.59
C THR A 76 23.81 0.61 -51.76
N ALA A 77 23.95 1.42 -52.80
CA ALA A 77 23.18 1.35 -54.04
C ALA A 77 24.08 1.66 -55.24
N GLU A 78 23.58 1.40 -56.45
CA GLU A 78 24.29 1.67 -57.70
C GLU A 78 24.68 3.14 -57.86
N ARG A 79 25.91 3.41 -58.31
CA ARG A 79 26.44 4.78 -58.38
C ARG A 79 25.59 5.63 -59.31
N GLY A 80 25.20 6.81 -58.83
CA GLY A 80 24.41 7.77 -59.60
C GLY A 80 22.90 7.55 -59.50
N SER A 81 22.43 6.41 -58.99
CA SER A 81 21.01 6.20 -58.72
C SER A 81 20.53 7.08 -57.57
N ARG A 82 19.27 7.51 -57.62
CA ARG A 82 18.57 8.24 -56.57
C ARG A 82 17.98 7.27 -55.55
N ILE A 83 18.47 7.33 -54.33
CA ILE A 83 17.96 6.57 -53.18
C ILE A 83 16.77 7.33 -52.58
N GLU A 84 15.70 6.60 -52.31
CA GLU A 84 14.55 7.08 -51.54
C GLU A 84 14.31 6.20 -50.34
N VAL A 85 14.16 6.82 -49.17
CA VAL A 85 13.68 6.16 -47.95
C VAL A 85 12.22 6.57 -47.78
N ALA A 86 11.32 5.60 -47.79
CA ALA A 86 9.89 5.81 -47.59
C ALA A 86 9.44 5.17 -46.29
N GLU A 87 8.58 5.86 -45.55
CA GLU A 87 7.84 5.26 -44.44
C GLU A 87 6.70 4.42 -45.00
N THR A 88 6.53 3.20 -44.52
CA THR A 88 5.49 2.29 -44.99
C THR A 88 4.30 2.26 -44.04
N ASP A 89 3.10 2.07 -44.58
CA ASP A 89 1.92 1.80 -43.77
C ASP A 89 1.92 0.38 -43.17
N GLU A 90 0.86 0.02 -42.43
CA GLU A 90 0.69 -1.30 -41.81
C GLU A 90 0.69 -2.46 -42.83
N TYR A 91 0.39 -2.17 -44.10
CA TYR A 91 0.36 -3.16 -45.19
C TYR A 91 1.69 -3.27 -45.95
N GLY A 92 2.70 -2.47 -45.56
CA GLY A 92 4.01 -2.45 -46.20
C GLY A 92 4.05 -1.66 -47.50
N GLU A 93 3.00 -0.88 -47.79
CA GLU A 93 2.96 0.00 -48.96
C GLU A 93 3.75 1.28 -48.68
N PRO A 94 4.60 1.74 -49.63
CA PRO A 94 5.40 2.94 -49.44
C PRO A 94 4.50 4.19 -49.38
N GLY A 95 4.54 4.87 -48.25
CA GLY A 95 3.92 6.17 -48.02
C GLY A 95 4.89 7.32 -48.31
N ASP A 96 5.01 8.25 -47.35
CA ASP A 96 5.78 9.48 -47.53
C ASP A 96 7.30 9.21 -47.60
N ILE A 97 7.97 9.91 -48.51
CA ILE A 97 9.43 9.86 -48.65
C ILE A 97 10.06 10.74 -47.57
N VAL A 98 10.71 10.10 -46.59
CA VAL A 98 11.33 10.75 -45.43
C VAL A 98 12.77 11.18 -45.68
N ALA A 99 13.47 10.57 -46.66
CA ALA A 99 14.81 10.97 -47.05
C ALA A 99 15.12 10.67 -48.52
N LYS A 100 15.98 11.49 -49.14
CA LYS A 100 16.50 11.28 -50.50
C LYS A 100 18.00 11.49 -50.53
N ALA A 101 18.72 10.67 -51.30
CA ALA A 101 20.16 10.82 -51.51
C ALA A 101 20.58 10.35 -52.90
N THR A 102 21.72 10.83 -53.41
CA THR A 102 22.35 10.23 -54.60
C THR A 102 23.34 9.16 -54.15
N ALA A 103 23.29 7.98 -54.75
CA ALA A 103 24.16 6.87 -54.42
C ALA A 103 25.60 7.11 -54.93
N THR A 104 26.57 6.96 -54.04
CA THR A 104 28.02 7.08 -54.35
C THR A 104 28.61 5.81 -54.98
N GLY A 105 27.86 4.71 -55.02
CA GLY A 105 28.34 3.38 -55.40
C GLY A 105 29.05 2.62 -54.28
N GLY A 106 29.20 3.23 -53.10
CA GLY A 106 29.72 2.61 -51.88
C GLY A 106 28.73 2.77 -50.73
N ALA A 107 29.11 2.28 -49.54
CA ALA A 107 28.32 2.49 -48.34
C ALA A 107 28.33 3.98 -47.95
N GLN A 108 27.14 4.55 -47.76
CA GLN A 108 26.95 5.94 -47.32
C GLN A 108 25.87 6.03 -46.23
N THR A 109 26.03 6.97 -45.33
CA THR A 109 25.03 7.24 -44.28
C THR A 109 23.96 8.16 -44.82
N ILE A 110 22.70 7.82 -44.53
CA ILE A 110 21.54 8.67 -44.75
C ILE A 110 20.93 8.92 -43.37
N ASP A 111 20.78 10.20 -43.03
CA ASP A 111 20.21 10.65 -41.76
C ASP A 111 18.91 11.42 -42.02
N PHE A 112 17.90 11.16 -41.20
CA PHE A 112 16.65 11.93 -41.16
C PHE A 112 16.10 11.97 -39.73
N THR A 113 14.96 12.60 -39.53
CA THR A 113 14.30 12.72 -38.22
C THR A 113 12.89 12.17 -38.28
N ALA A 114 12.46 11.50 -37.22
CA ALA A 114 11.10 11.01 -37.02
C ALA A 114 10.58 11.46 -35.65
N ALA A 115 9.25 11.46 -35.49
CA ALA A 115 8.62 11.71 -34.19
C ALA A 115 8.80 10.49 -33.27
N SER A 116 8.40 10.59 -32.00
CA SER A 116 8.40 9.41 -31.14
C SER A 116 7.35 8.40 -31.59
N GLY A 117 7.71 7.11 -31.62
CA GLY A 117 6.84 6.01 -31.98
C GLY A 117 7.52 4.95 -32.84
N SER A 118 6.76 3.91 -33.18
CA SER A 118 7.20 2.83 -34.06
C SER A 118 7.03 3.22 -35.52
N HIS A 119 8.14 3.30 -36.25
CA HIS A 119 8.17 3.64 -37.67
C HIS A 119 8.73 2.49 -38.50
N THR A 120 8.11 2.19 -39.63
CA THR A 120 8.56 1.15 -40.55
C THR A 120 9.04 1.79 -41.85
N TYR A 121 10.24 1.44 -42.30
CA TYR A 121 10.86 2.04 -43.47
C TYR A 121 11.20 1.02 -44.54
N THR A 122 11.12 1.45 -45.79
CA THR A 122 11.70 0.77 -46.94
C THR A 122 12.61 1.71 -47.74
N VAL A 123 13.49 1.14 -48.55
CA VAL A 123 14.46 1.89 -49.36
C VAL A 123 14.45 1.37 -50.79
N THR A 124 14.35 2.28 -51.76
CA THR A 124 14.46 2.00 -53.20
C THR A 124 15.59 2.82 -53.82
N ALA A 125 16.06 2.40 -55.00
CA ALA A 125 16.95 3.20 -55.83
C ALA A 125 16.41 3.30 -57.25
N THR A 126 16.45 4.50 -57.83
CA THR A 126 16.02 4.78 -59.20
C THR A 126 17.22 5.23 -60.03
N ASP A 127 17.48 4.61 -61.17
CA ASP A 127 18.61 4.97 -62.04
C ASP A 127 18.34 6.25 -62.87
N ALA A 128 19.26 6.61 -63.78
CA ALA A 128 19.13 7.79 -64.63
C ALA A 128 18.11 7.61 -65.77
N ALA A 129 17.71 6.38 -66.08
CA ALA A 129 16.70 6.04 -67.06
C ALA A 129 15.29 5.89 -66.43
N ASP A 130 15.17 6.22 -65.14
CA ASP A 130 13.95 6.18 -64.33
C ASP A 130 13.45 4.75 -64.03
N ASN A 131 14.33 3.74 -64.11
CA ASN A 131 14.01 2.39 -63.65
C ASN A 131 14.25 2.29 -62.13
N THR A 132 13.26 1.76 -61.40
CA THR A 132 13.30 1.64 -59.93
C THR A 132 13.58 0.20 -59.50
N SER A 133 14.51 0.03 -58.57
CA SER A 133 14.83 -1.27 -57.97
C SER A 133 13.65 -1.85 -57.20
N ASP A 134 13.69 -3.15 -56.92
CA ASP A 134 12.88 -3.70 -55.84
C ASP A 134 13.18 -2.98 -54.50
N PRO A 135 12.17 -2.82 -53.61
CA PRO A 135 12.36 -2.21 -52.29
C PRO A 135 13.17 -3.11 -51.36
N VAL A 136 13.92 -2.55 -50.42
CA VAL A 136 14.51 -3.34 -49.33
C VAL A 136 13.40 -3.93 -48.44
N GLU A 137 13.64 -5.10 -47.84
CA GLU A 137 12.75 -5.65 -46.82
C GLU A 137 12.51 -4.60 -45.73
N ALA A 138 11.23 -4.35 -45.42
CA ALA A 138 10.85 -3.32 -44.48
C ALA A 138 11.46 -3.60 -43.10
N PHE A 139 11.92 -2.55 -42.43
CA PHE A 139 12.47 -2.65 -41.08
C PHE A 139 11.82 -1.61 -40.18
N THR A 140 11.55 -2.01 -38.94
CA THR A 140 10.89 -1.18 -37.94
C THR A 140 11.91 -0.63 -36.95
N LEU A 141 11.78 0.65 -36.60
CA LEU A 141 12.52 1.34 -35.56
C LEU A 141 11.53 1.95 -34.57
N ASP A 142 11.78 1.70 -33.28
CA ASP A 142 11.13 2.48 -32.23
C ASP A 142 11.98 3.73 -32.00
N VAL A 143 11.38 4.89 -32.25
CA VAL A 143 12.04 6.18 -32.18
C VAL A 143 11.56 6.87 -30.91
N ASP A 144 12.50 7.38 -30.12
CA ASP A 144 12.18 8.29 -29.02
C ASP A 144 12.89 9.64 -29.22
N ALA A 145 12.08 10.67 -29.46
CA ALA A 145 12.49 12.04 -29.65
C ALA A 145 12.20 12.95 -28.44
N GLU A 146 11.51 12.44 -27.41
CA GLU A 146 11.01 13.25 -26.30
C GLU A 146 12.07 13.30 -25.20
N ALA A 147 12.39 14.49 -24.68
CA ALA A 147 13.29 14.59 -23.54
C ALA A 147 12.56 14.24 -22.24
N PRO A 148 13.22 13.57 -21.27
CA PRO A 148 12.58 13.21 -20.01
C PRO A 148 12.14 14.47 -19.25
N ALA A 149 10.89 14.48 -18.80
CA ALA A 149 10.30 15.61 -18.11
C ALA A 149 10.77 15.67 -16.64
N VAL A 150 11.46 16.75 -16.27
CA VAL A 150 11.86 17.01 -14.89
C VAL A 150 10.75 17.74 -14.15
N SER A 151 10.26 17.14 -13.08
CA SER A 151 9.23 17.68 -12.19
C SER A 151 9.72 17.71 -10.74
N GLY A 152 9.09 18.53 -9.89
CA GLY A 152 9.42 18.57 -8.45
C GLY A 152 10.84 19.04 -8.10
N PHE A 153 11.61 19.60 -9.04
CA PHE A 153 12.99 20.00 -8.77
C PHE A 153 13.05 21.10 -7.71
N THR A 154 13.58 20.73 -6.54
CA THR A 154 13.71 21.56 -5.35
C THR A 154 15.08 21.37 -4.73
N VAL A 155 15.57 22.42 -4.10
CA VAL A 155 16.80 22.42 -3.29
C VAL A 155 16.42 23.04 -1.96
N GLY A 156 16.49 22.25 -0.89
CA GLY A 156 16.20 22.69 0.47
C GLY A 156 17.25 23.67 0.98
N ALA A 157 16.92 24.38 2.06
CA ALA A 157 17.92 25.13 2.81
C ALA A 157 18.97 24.18 3.41
N ALA A 158 20.19 24.68 3.60
CA ALA A 158 21.23 23.91 4.27
C ALA A 158 20.84 23.63 5.72
N ASP A 159 20.88 22.37 6.14
CA ASP A 159 20.66 22.01 7.54
C ASP A 159 21.85 22.46 8.40
N ALA A 160 21.58 23.10 9.53
CA ALA A 160 22.64 23.68 10.35
C ALA A 160 23.56 22.64 11.02
N ALA A 161 23.12 21.39 11.17
CA ALA A 161 23.93 20.33 11.77
C ALA A 161 24.86 19.67 10.76
N THR A 162 24.38 19.44 9.54
CA THR A 162 25.10 18.73 8.48
C THR A 162 25.66 19.63 7.39
N ALA A 163 25.33 20.92 7.41
CA ALA A 163 25.61 21.90 6.37
C ALA A 163 25.18 21.46 4.94
N SER A 164 24.27 20.49 4.87
CA SER A 164 23.87 19.83 3.63
C SER A 164 22.51 20.34 3.18
N SER A 165 22.38 20.66 1.89
CA SER A 165 21.11 21.01 1.25
C SER A 165 20.57 19.81 0.49
N ALA A 166 19.37 19.35 0.84
CA ALA A 166 18.73 18.22 0.17
C ALA A 166 18.17 18.64 -1.18
N VAL A 167 18.41 17.84 -2.21
CA VAL A 167 17.90 18.03 -3.57
C VAL A 167 16.90 16.94 -3.88
N ALA A 168 15.71 17.33 -4.33
CA ALA A 168 14.68 16.39 -4.75
C ALA A 168 14.15 16.76 -6.14
N PHE A 169 13.86 15.75 -6.95
CA PHE A 169 13.22 15.87 -8.26
C PHE A 169 12.66 14.52 -8.68
N THR A 170 11.76 14.54 -9.66
CA THR A 170 11.19 13.36 -10.30
C THR A 170 11.36 13.47 -11.81
N SER A 171 11.67 12.37 -12.45
CA SER A 171 11.82 12.25 -13.90
C SER A 171 11.52 10.80 -14.29
N GLU A 172 11.70 10.45 -15.56
CA GLU A 172 11.66 9.07 -16.04
C GLU A 172 12.55 8.13 -15.23
N ASP A 173 12.02 6.95 -14.88
CA ASP A 173 12.70 5.91 -14.11
C ASP A 173 13.83 5.28 -14.94
N GLY A 174 14.98 5.01 -14.32
CA GLY A 174 16.14 4.48 -15.04
C GLY A 174 16.95 5.52 -15.83
N ALA A 175 16.45 6.75 -16.00
CA ALA A 175 17.18 7.82 -16.67
C ALA A 175 18.41 8.28 -15.85
N ALA A 176 19.51 8.56 -16.53
CA ALA A 176 20.75 9.02 -15.90
C ALA A 176 20.68 10.53 -15.62
N TYR A 177 20.88 10.94 -14.37
CA TYR A 177 20.94 12.36 -14.03
C TYR A 177 22.37 12.85 -13.79
N ARG A 178 22.57 14.15 -14.02
CA ARG A 178 23.77 14.91 -13.67
C ARG A 178 23.35 16.24 -13.06
N LEU A 179 23.73 16.46 -11.81
CA LEU A 179 23.56 17.70 -11.08
C LEU A 179 24.89 18.45 -11.03
N THR A 180 24.88 19.74 -11.34
CA THR A 180 26.06 20.61 -11.33
C THR A 180 25.76 21.93 -10.65
N VAL A 181 26.74 22.50 -9.98
CA VAL A 181 26.64 23.83 -9.37
C VAL A 181 27.48 24.79 -10.19
N VAL A 182 26.87 25.86 -10.73
CA VAL A 182 27.57 26.82 -11.59
C VAL A 182 28.75 27.44 -10.82
N GLY A 183 29.93 27.38 -11.43
CA GLY A 183 31.16 27.89 -10.83
C GLY A 183 31.89 26.89 -9.92
N ARG A 184 31.42 25.64 -9.84
CA ARG A 184 32.12 24.55 -9.13
C ARG A 184 32.36 23.35 -10.04
N GLU A 185 33.41 22.59 -9.73
CA GLU A 185 33.78 21.38 -10.48
C GLU A 185 33.00 20.13 -10.03
N GLU A 186 32.42 20.17 -8.83
CA GLU A 186 31.64 19.08 -8.28
C GLU A 186 30.39 18.81 -9.12
N ALA A 187 30.26 17.57 -9.58
CA ALA A 187 29.10 17.06 -10.29
C ALA A 187 28.61 15.77 -9.62
N PHE A 188 27.32 15.70 -9.36
CA PHE A 188 26.67 14.52 -8.80
C PHE A 188 25.95 13.80 -9.94
N ALA A 189 26.11 12.49 -10.02
CA ALA A 189 25.46 11.69 -11.04
C ALA A 189 24.90 10.41 -10.43
N GLY A 190 23.84 9.91 -11.04
CA GLY A 190 23.20 8.68 -10.64
C GLY A 190 22.02 8.36 -11.56
N THR A 191 21.14 7.49 -11.09
CA THR A 191 19.97 7.04 -11.83
C THR A 191 18.71 7.44 -11.08
N VAL A 192 17.71 7.91 -11.82
CA VAL A 192 16.38 8.22 -11.26
C VAL A 192 15.68 6.90 -10.90
N GLY A 193 15.10 6.82 -9.70
CA GLY A 193 14.45 5.60 -9.19
C GLY A 193 15.14 4.96 -7.98
N ASP A 194 16.44 5.18 -7.80
CA ASP A 194 17.27 4.53 -6.75
C ASP A 194 17.12 5.14 -5.33
N GLY A 195 15.99 5.77 -4.99
CA GLY A 195 15.84 6.46 -3.70
C GLY A 195 16.76 7.68 -3.61
N THR A 196 16.59 8.61 -4.54
CA THR A 196 17.55 9.67 -4.88
C THR A 196 17.67 10.77 -3.81
N ASP A 197 18.38 10.49 -2.72
CA ASP A 197 18.76 11.50 -1.72
C ASP A 197 20.10 12.14 -2.11
N VAL A 198 20.05 13.22 -2.89
CA VAL A 198 21.26 13.99 -3.22
C VAL A 198 21.45 15.10 -2.20
N LEU A 199 22.59 15.10 -1.52
CA LEU A 199 22.97 16.12 -0.54
C LEU A 199 24.09 17.00 -1.11
N LEU A 200 23.90 18.31 -1.05
CA LEU A 200 24.89 19.31 -1.46
C LEU A 200 25.50 19.99 -0.24
N THR A 201 26.83 19.89 -0.06
CA THR A 201 27.56 20.60 1.00
C THR A 201 28.35 21.75 0.39
N LEU A 202 27.87 22.98 0.57
CA LEU A 202 28.41 24.18 -0.06
C LEU A 202 28.83 25.23 1.00
N PRO A 203 29.83 26.08 0.70
CA PRO A 203 30.12 27.30 1.44
C PRO A 203 28.94 28.28 1.38
N ASP A 204 29.05 29.34 2.17
CA ASP A 204 28.09 30.42 2.15
C ASP A 204 28.21 31.22 0.84
N GLY A 205 27.06 31.54 0.24
CA GLY A 205 26.99 32.23 -1.03
C GLY A 205 25.73 31.91 -1.85
N ASP A 206 25.63 32.56 -3.01
CA ASP A 206 24.55 32.36 -3.98
C ASP A 206 25.00 31.42 -5.11
N TYR A 207 24.19 30.39 -5.36
CA TYR A 207 24.48 29.35 -6.34
C TYR A 207 23.32 29.13 -7.30
N THR A 208 23.66 28.73 -8.53
CA THR A 208 22.70 28.16 -9.48
C THR A 208 22.98 26.68 -9.64
N VAL A 209 22.04 25.84 -9.20
CA VAL A 209 22.08 24.39 -9.33
C VAL A 209 21.37 23.98 -10.62
N ARG A 210 22.05 23.23 -11.47
CA ARG A 210 21.57 22.75 -12.76
C ARG A 210 21.45 21.23 -12.74
N LEU A 211 20.28 20.74 -13.12
CA LEU A 211 19.98 19.33 -13.29
C LEU A 211 19.83 19.03 -14.78
N ALA A 212 20.49 17.97 -15.24
CA ALA A 212 20.28 17.38 -16.56
C ALA A 212 19.91 15.90 -16.38
N VAL A 213 18.83 15.45 -17.00
CA VAL A 213 18.40 14.04 -16.98
C VAL A 213 18.42 13.52 -18.41
N THR A 214 19.01 12.35 -18.61
CA THR A 214 19.24 11.73 -19.92
C THR A 214 18.56 10.36 -19.95
N ASP A 215 17.65 10.15 -20.88
CA ASP A 215 16.97 8.85 -21.08
C ASP A 215 17.87 7.83 -21.82
N GLU A 216 17.32 6.67 -22.14
CA GLU A 216 18.02 5.61 -22.87
C GLU A 216 18.34 5.99 -24.33
N ALA A 217 17.46 6.76 -24.98
CA ALA A 217 17.65 7.24 -26.35
C ALA A 217 18.69 8.38 -26.45
N GLY A 218 19.09 8.95 -25.31
CA GLY A 218 20.05 10.05 -25.20
C GLY A 218 19.41 11.44 -25.28
N ASN A 219 18.08 11.57 -25.15
CA ASN A 219 17.43 12.87 -25.03
C ASN A 219 17.69 13.45 -23.63
N VAL A 220 17.82 14.77 -23.54
CA VAL A 220 18.27 15.43 -22.30
C VAL A 220 17.27 16.48 -21.83
N GLY A 221 16.56 16.18 -20.75
CA GLY A 221 15.75 17.13 -19.97
C GLY A 221 16.64 17.99 -19.07
N ARG A 222 16.28 19.25 -18.84
CA ARG A 222 17.06 20.18 -18.00
C ARG A 222 16.16 20.99 -17.07
N ALA A 223 16.66 21.28 -15.88
CA ALA A 223 16.04 22.20 -14.94
C ALA A 223 17.10 22.98 -14.14
N GLU A 224 16.72 24.15 -13.62
CA GLU A 224 17.58 24.98 -12.79
C GLU A 224 16.87 25.53 -11.55
N ARG A 225 17.65 25.69 -10.47
CA ARG A 225 17.21 26.28 -9.20
C ARG A 225 18.31 27.16 -8.63
N LYS A 226 17.89 28.27 -8.02
CA LYS A 226 18.78 29.13 -7.23
C LYS A 226 18.80 28.63 -5.79
N LEU A 227 19.97 28.68 -5.17
CA LEU A 227 20.19 28.33 -3.77
C LEU A 227 21.01 29.44 -3.13
N HIS A 228 20.56 29.93 -1.98
CA HIS A 228 21.34 30.81 -1.12
C HIS A 228 21.73 30.01 0.13
N VAL A 229 23.03 29.94 0.42
CA VAL A 229 23.56 29.28 1.62
C VAL A 229 24.12 30.36 2.53
N GLU A 230 23.60 30.42 3.76
CA GLU A 230 24.10 31.30 4.82
C GLU A 230 23.98 30.53 6.14
N LEU A 231 25.13 30.11 6.69
CA LEU A 231 25.22 29.36 7.94
C LEU A 231 26.16 30.08 8.89
N ALA A 232 25.59 30.98 9.69
CA ALA A 232 26.35 31.80 10.65
C ALA A 232 27.12 30.95 11.69
N GLU A 233 26.56 29.81 12.10
CA GLU A 233 27.21 28.85 12.99
C GLU A 233 26.71 27.42 12.68
N LEU A 234 27.59 26.43 12.80
CA LEU A 234 27.20 25.03 12.70
C LEU A 234 26.61 24.55 14.04
N VAL A 235 25.53 23.78 13.97
CA VAL A 235 24.82 23.26 15.15
C VAL A 235 24.89 21.73 15.15
N PRO A 236 26.05 21.13 15.45
CA PRO A 236 26.16 19.67 15.49
C PRO A 236 25.19 19.09 16.52
N ARG A 237 24.87 17.80 16.40
CA ARG A 237 24.04 17.09 17.36
C ARG A 237 24.84 15.96 17.98
N VAL A 238 24.61 15.71 19.26
CA VAL A 238 25.22 14.58 19.98
C VAL A 238 24.15 13.84 20.76
N GLY A 239 24.06 12.53 20.53
CA GLY A 239 23.30 11.60 21.34
C GLY A 239 24.25 10.72 22.15
N ALA A 240 23.78 10.19 23.26
CA ALA A 240 24.50 9.22 24.07
C ALA A 240 23.63 7.99 24.29
N GLU A 241 24.18 6.82 23.98
CA GLU A 241 23.54 5.53 24.23
C GLU A 241 24.37 4.75 25.25
N HIS A 242 23.75 4.45 26.39
CA HIS A 242 24.35 3.64 27.45
C HIS A 242 24.06 2.16 27.22
N ARG A 243 25.07 1.30 27.34
CA ARG A 243 24.82 -0.16 27.40
C ARG A 243 24.33 -0.56 28.78
N ARG A 244 23.15 -1.20 28.84
CA ARG A 244 22.56 -1.68 30.11
C ARG A 244 23.59 -2.48 30.94
N GLY A 245 23.77 -2.04 32.18
CA GLY A 245 24.71 -2.61 33.14
C GLY A 245 26.18 -2.64 32.76
N SER A 246 26.63 -1.71 31.92
CA SER A 246 28.05 -1.47 31.64
C SER A 246 28.32 0.01 31.62
N GLY A 247 29.50 0.45 32.09
CA GLY A 247 29.95 1.84 31.95
C GLY A 247 30.33 2.25 30.52
N ASP A 248 29.99 1.44 29.52
CA ASP A 248 30.27 1.74 28.12
C ASP A 248 29.17 2.65 27.56
N VAL A 249 29.59 3.82 27.08
CA VAL A 249 28.73 4.85 26.51
C VAL A 249 29.16 5.11 25.08
N ARG A 250 28.19 5.01 24.17
CA ARG A 250 28.36 5.34 22.76
C ARG A 250 27.81 6.72 22.48
N TYR A 251 28.67 7.65 22.13
CA TYR A 251 28.25 8.95 21.63
C TYR A 251 28.06 8.89 20.11
N THR A 252 26.87 9.23 19.66
CA THR A 252 26.53 9.39 18.24
C THR A 252 26.51 10.86 17.89
N ILE A 253 27.28 11.26 16.90
CA ILE A 253 27.46 12.67 16.55
C ILE A 253 26.99 12.88 15.12
N THR A 254 26.22 13.95 14.90
CA THR A 254 25.83 14.45 13.59
C THR A 254 26.50 15.81 13.38
N ALA A 255 27.30 15.90 12.34
CA ALA A 255 28.08 17.08 11.96
C ALA A 255 28.12 17.20 10.43
N PRO A 256 28.73 18.23 9.84
CA PRO A 256 28.91 18.27 8.39
C PRO A 256 29.76 17.11 7.87
N PRO A 257 29.51 16.61 6.64
CA PRO A 257 30.34 15.58 6.04
C PRO A 257 31.82 15.92 6.08
N HIS A 258 32.65 14.96 6.48
CA HIS A 258 34.09 15.13 6.64
C HIS A 258 34.53 16.22 7.63
N ALA A 259 33.64 16.74 8.48
CA ALA A 259 34.03 17.70 9.51
C ALA A 259 34.97 17.06 10.52
N GLU A 260 35.96 17.82 10.96
CA GLU A 260 36.83 17.46 12.08
C GLU A 260 36.26 18.04 13.37
N GLY A 261 36.25 17.25 14.43
CA GLY A 261 35.70 17.70 15.71
C GLY A 261 36.31 17.04 16.92
N THR A 262 35.94 17.56 18.09
CA THR A 262 36.30 17.00 19.39
C THR A 262 35.07 16.88 20.28
N LEU A 263 34.92 15.72 20.90
CA LEU A 263 33.97 15.46 21.98
C LEU A 263 34.73 15.56 23.30
N THR A 264 34.30 16.44 24.20
CA THR A 264 34.82 16.54 25.57
C THR A 264 33.74 16.08 26.53
N ALA A 265 34.01 14.99 27.25
CA ALA A 265 33.13 14.48 28.29
C ALA A 265 33.47 15.10 29.67
N ASP A 266 32.87 14.60 30.74
CA ASP A 266 33.07 15.09 32.12
C ASP A 266 34.52 14.91 32.62
N ASP A 267 35.28 14.00 32.00
CA ASP A 267 36.72 13.80 32.28
C ASP A 267 37.61 14.96 31.81
N GLY A 268 37.06 15.90 31.04
CA GLY A 268 37.78 17.03 30.45
C GLY A 268 38.75 16.63 29.34
N VAL A 269 38.71 15.38 28.87
CA VAL A 269 39.56 14.88 27.79
C VAL A 269 38.86 15.12 26.46
N ALA A 270 39.57 15.75 25.52
CA ALA A 270 39.07 15.97 24.17
C ALA A 270 39.35 14.72 23.31
N HIS A 271 38.28 14.06 22.87
CA HIS A 271 38.32 12.93 21.96
C HIS A 271 38.07 13.40 20.53
N ALA A 272 39.09 13.34 19.68
CA ALA A 272 38.98 13.74 18.28
C ALA A 272 38.14 12.73 17.48
N PHE A 273 37.37 13.22 16.52
CA PHE A 273 36.63 12.42 15.55
C PHE A 273 36.58 13.13 14.18
N THR A 274 36.27 12.35 13.16
CA THR A 274 35.98 12.85 11.81
C THR A 274 34.64 12.28 11.38
N ALA A 275 33.76 13.12 10.85
CA ALA A 275 32.48 12.69 10.32
C ALA A 275 32.62 11.97 8.97
N ASP A 276 31.77 10.99 8.70
CA ASP A 276 31.72 10.28 7.42
C ASP A 276 31.05 11.12 6.31
N ASP A 277 30.91 10.54 5.12
CA ASP A 277 30.30 11.17 3.94
C ASP A 277 28.84 11.62 4.16
N ARG A 278 28.17 11.09 5.19
CA ARG A 278 26.80 11.44 5.58
C ARG A 278 26.75 12.35 6.80
N GLY A 279 27.90 12.75 7.34
CA GLY A 279 27.97 13.60 8.51
C GLY A 279 27.80 12.85 9.84
N ALA A 280 27.95 11.53 9.87
CA ALA A 280 27.85 10.74 11.10
C ALA A 280 29.24 10.40 11.68
N ALA A 281 29.35 10.40 13.00
CA ALA A 281 30.53 9.93 13.73
C ALA A 281 30.13 9.22 15.03
N THR A 282 30.99 8.32 15.52
CA THR A 282 30.79 7.67 16.82
C THR A 282 32.04 7.72 17.67
N VAL A 283 31.86 8.00 18.96
CA VAL A 283 32.92 7.96 19.97
C VAL A 283 32.46 7.06 21.11
N ASP A 284 33.15 5.94 21.33
CA ASP A 284 32.87 5.02 22.41
C ASP A 284 33.77 5.34 23.61
N LEU A 285 33.19 5.67 24.76
CA LEU A 285 33.89 5.97 26.00
C LEU A 285 33.45 5.02 27.12
N ARG A 286 34.35 4.79 28.08
CA ARG A 286 34.03 4.04 29.31
C ARG A 286 34.06 4.98 30.50
N LEU A 287 32.88 5.21 31.08
CA LEU A 287 32.68 6.11 32.21
C LEU A 287 32.55 5.32 33.52
N ALA A 288 32.97 5.93 34.62
CA ALA A 288 32.79 5.38 35.96
C ALA A 288 31.35 5.57 36.46
N ASP A 289 30.95 4.85 37.51
CA ASP A 289 29.65 5.05 38.14
C ASP A 289 29.53 6.48 38.71
N GLY A 290 28.38 7.11 38.49
CA GLY A 290 28.12 8.46 38.95
C GLY A 290 27.34 9.31 37.93
N HIS A 291 27.14 10.56 38.31
CA HIS A 291 26.58 11.59 37.43
C HIS A 291 27.71 12.26 36.64
N HIS A 292 27.53 12.35 35.32
CA HIS A 292 28.45 12.96 34.37
C HIS A 292 27.75 14.15 33.71
N ALA A 293 28.43 15.30 33.69
CA ALA A 293 27.91 16.49 33.02
C ALA A 293 27.77 16.29 31.50
N ALA A 294 26.88 17.07 30.90
CA ALA A 294 26.64 17.05 29.46
C ALA A 294 27.93 17.21 28.63
N PRO A 295 28.18 16.33 27.65
CA PRO A 295 29.37 16.42 26.82
C PRO A 295 29.31 17.63 25.90
N VAL A 296 30.46 18.20 25.57
CA VAL A 296 30.58 19.30 24.61
C VAL A 296 31.20 18.79 23.33
N VAL A 297 30.54 19.05 22.21
CA VAL A 297 31.07 18.78 20.86
C VAL A 297 31.41 20.10 20.20
N THR A 298 32.62 20.18 19.64
CA THR A 298 33.02 21.27 18.74
C THR A 298 33.44 20.70 17.40
N VAL A 299 33.01 21.33 16.31
CA VAL A 299 33.29 20.88 14.94
C VAL A 299 33.78 22.02 14.08
N THR A 300 34.59 21.68 13.09
CA THR A 300 34.99 22.56 11.99
C THR A 300 34.77 21.81 10.68
N ASP A 301 34.03 22.42 9.74
CA ASP A 301 33.81 21.81 8.43
C ASP A 301 34.96 22.08 7.45
N ALA A 302 34.88 21.47 6.26
CA ALA A 302 35.89 21.62 5.20
C ALA A 302 36.02 23.06 4.66
N TYR A 303 35.06 23.94 4.97
CA TYR A 303 35.05 25.34 4.56
C TYR A 303 35.45 26.30 5.69
N GLY A 304 35.85 25.76 6.85
CA GLY A 304 36.32 26.53 8.00
C GLY A 304 35.20 27.11 8.87
N ARG A 305 33.93 26.74 8.63
CA ARG A 305 32.85 27.11 9.55
C ARG A 305 32.97 26.27 10.81
N THR A 306 32.75 26.90 11.95
CA THR A 306 32.83 26.24 13.26
C THR A 306 31.46 26.12 13.90
N GLY A 307 31.31 25.12 14.75
CA GLY A 307 30.10 24.93 15.54
C GLY A 307 30.36 24.32 16.90
N ARG A 308 29.42 24.52 17.81
CA ARG A 308 29.44 23.93 19.14
C ARG A 308 28.06 23.43 19.53
N ALA A 309 28.02 22.27 20.16
CA ALA A 309 26.82 21.74 20.78
C ALA A 309 27.13 21.14 22.16
N THR A 310 26.11 21.11 23.00
CA THR A 310 26.17 20.47 24.32
C THR A 310 25.11 19.37 24.33
N GLY A 311 25.48 18.18 24.78
CA GLY A 311 24.58 17.04 24.90
C GLY A 311 23.68 17.13 26.14
N GLU A 312 23.24 15.96 26.61
CA GLU A 312 22.49 15.81 27.85
C GLU A 312 23.37 15.22 28.95
N ASP A 313 23.01 15.51 30.20
CA ASP A 313 23.66 14.89 31.36
C ASP A 313 23.40 13.38 31.39
N LEU A 314 24.37 12.61 31.87
CA LEU A 314 24.30 11.16 31.91
C LEU A 314 24.53 10.64 33.34
N THR A 315 23.81 9.58 33.71
CA THR A 315 24.10 8.82 34.93
C THR A 315 24.48 7.41 34.55
N VAL A 316 25.65 6.97 35.02
CA VAL A 316 26.17 5.62 34.81
C VAL A 316 26.08 4.89 36.14
N ASP A 317 25.45 3.71 36.12
CA ASP A 317 25.33 2.83 37.26
C ASP A 317 25.53 1.38 36.81
N THR A 318 26.62 0.78 37.27
CA THR A 318 26.97 -0.63 37.00
C THR A 318 26.79 -1.53 38.23
N VAL A 319 26.28 -0.98 39.34
CA VAL A 319 26.12 -1.72 40.60
C VAL A 319 24.78 -2.45 40.61
N ALA A 320 24.84 -3.77 40.64
CA ALA A 320 23.62 -4.58 40.74
C ALA A 320 22.96 -4.44 42.12
N PRO A 321 21.61 -4.37 42.18
CA PRO A 321 20.92 -4.13 43.43
C PRO A 321 21.11 -5.30 44.39
N ALA A 322 21.31 -5.00 45.67
CA ALA A 322 21.44 -6.05 46.69
C ALA A 322 20.16 -6.92 46.75
N LEU A 323 20.29 -8.25 46.81
CA LEU A 323 19.15 -9.18 46.85
C LEU A 323 19.22 -10.16 48.03
N LYS A 324 18.28 -10.04 48.96
CA LYS A 324 18.05 -11.00 50.04
C LYS A 324 16.70 -11.69 49.85
N VAL A 325 16.73 -13.02 49.84
CA VAL A 325 15.51 -13.83 49.75
C VAL A 325 15.50 -14.83 50.90
N VAL A 326 14.41 -14.83 51.66
CA VAL A 326 14.16 -15.76 52.77
C VAL A 326 12.86 -16.48 52.48
N SER A 327 12.86 -17.81 52.55
CA SER A 327 11.64 -18.60 52.48
C SER A 327 11.04 -18.79 53.87
N ASP A 328 9.72 -18.66 53.96
CA ASP A 328 8.97 -19.03 55.15
C ASP A 328 8.72 -20.54 55.14
N ARG A 329 9.41 -21.26 56.02
CA ARG A 329 9.28 -22.72 56.14
C ARG A 329 7.96 -23.12 56.79
N GLU A 330 7.38 -22.26 57.62
CA GLU A 330 6.12 -22.54 58.28
C GLU A 330 5.00 -22.49 57.24
N SER A 331 4.87 -21.40 56.49
CA SER A 331 3.91 -21.33 55.37
C SER A 331 4.10 -22.48 54.37
N ALA A 332 5.36 -22.78 54.02
CA ALA A 332 5.66 -23.86 53.08
C ALA A 332 5.23 -25.24 53.60
N SER A 333 5.18 -25.46 54.92
CA SER A 333 4.68 -26.72 55.50
C SER A 333 3.16 -26.87 55.47
N HIS A 334 2.43 -25.84 55.02
CA HIS A 334 0.96 -25.78 54.93
C HIS A 334 0.47 -25.48 53.49
N GLY A 335 1.23 -25.90 52.47
CA GLY A 335 0.83 -25.78 51.06
C GLY A 335 1.05 -24.41 50.41
N GLU A 336 1.67 -23.46 51.11
CA GLU A 336 1.90 -22.10 50.60
C GLU A 336 3.39 -21.73 50.56
N LEU A 337 3.93 -21.54 49.36
CA LEU A 337 5.25 -20.93 49.23
C LEU A 337 5.14 -19.44 49.54
N ALA A 338 5.76 -18.99 50.64
CA ALA A 338 5.92 -17.57 50.95
C ALA A 338 7.41 -17.20 50.97
N LEU A 339 7.78 -16.19 50.16
CA LEU A 339 9.12 -15.65 50.07
C LEU A 339 9.13 -14.19 50.52
N ALA A 340 9.93 -13.88 51.53
CA ALA A 340 10.30 -12.51 51.88
C ALA A 340 11.50 -12.09 51.02
N VAL A 341 11.26 -11.21 50.05
CA VAL A 341 12.27 -10.66 49.14
C VAL A 341 12.56 -9.22 49.55
N THR A 342 13.82 -8.91 49.84
CA THR A 342 14.29 -7.54 50.12
C THR A 342 15.36 -7.18 49.09
N THR A 343 15.16 -6.07 48.41
CA THR A 343 16.11 -5.47 47.48
C THR A 343 15.96 -3.95 47.53
N GLU A 344 16.80 -3.23 46.80
CA GLU A 344 16.79 -1.75 46.77
C GLU A 344 15.44 -1.19 46.32
N ALA A 345 15.11 0.02 46.77
CA ALA A 345 13.87 0.68 46.39
C ALA A 345 13.89 1.01 44.90
N GLY A 346 12.79 0.77 44.20
CA GLY A 346 12.67 0.96 42.76
C GLY A 346 13.10 -0.23 41.91
N ALA A 347 13.84 -1.20 42.46
CA ALA A 347 14.22 -2.41 41.73
C ALA A 347 13.00 -3.30 41.44
N GLU A 348 12.89 -3.79 40.21
CA GLU A 348 11.88 -4.73 39.76
C GLU A 348 12.26 -6.16 40.16
N VAL A 349 11.39 -6.82 40.92
CA VAL A 349 11.58 -8.22 41.31
C VAL A 349 10.79 -9.12 40.37
N ARG A 350 11.47 -10.11 39.77
CA ARG A 350 10.87 -11.18 38.96
C ARG A 350 11.14 -12.54 39.58
N VAL A 351 10.18 -13.46 39.50
CA VAL A 351 10.26 -14.80 40.09
C VAL A 351 9.95 -15.86 39.04
N ALA A 352 10.83 -16.86 38.95
CA ALA A 352 10.70 -18.06 38.12
C ALA A 352 10.55 -19.30 39.00
N TYR A 353 9.74 -20.25 38.54
CA TYR A 353 9.52 -21.54 39.18
C TYR A 353 9.96 -22.64 38.20
N GLY A 354 10.94 -23.46 38.59
CA GLY A 354 11.53 -24.48 37.71
C GLY A 354 12.31 -23.86 36.54
N SER A 355 12.06 -24.37 35.32
CA SER A 355 12.62 -23.86 34.06
C SER A 355 11.78 -22.75 33.41
N ALA A 356 10.67 -22.34 34.03
CA ALA A 356 9.82 -21.30 33.48
C ALA A 356 10.50 -19.93 33.51
N ALA A 357 10.16 -19.06 32.56
CA ALA A 357 10.65 -17.68 32.52
C ALA A 357 10.23 -16.90 33.79
N ALA A 358 11.14 -16.04 34.28
CA ALA A 358 10.87 -15.19 35.43
C ALA A 358 9.78 -14.18 35.10
N ARG A 359 8.70 -14.17 35.89
CA ARG A 359 7.60 -13.22 35.73
C ARG A 359 7.71 -12.10 36.74
N ARG A 360 7.30 -10.90 36.35
CA ARG A 360 7.22 -9.74 37.25
C ARG A 360 6.38 -10.08 38.48
N ALA A 361 6.94 -9.87 39.66
CA ALA A 361 6.27 -10.06 40.94
C ALA A 361 5.84 -8.71 41.53
N PHE A 362 6.79 -7.81 41.79
CA PHE A 362 6.51 -6.47 42.31
C PHE A 362 7.72 -5.54 42.10
N THR A 363 7.52 -4.24 42.29
CA THR A 363 8.60 -3.25 42.37
C THR A 363 8.91 -2.98 43.85
N SER A 364 10.16 -3.14 44.25
CA SER A 364 10.58 -3.04 45.65
C SER A 364 10.45 -1.62 46.19
N THR A 365 10.09 -1.51 47.47
CA THR A 365 10.04 -0.24 48.21
C THR A 365 11.24 -0.07 49.14
N GLY A 366 12.26 -0.94 49.04
CA GLY A 366 13.40 -1.01 49.97
C GLY A 366 13.10 -1.76 51.27
N LYS A 367 11.83 -2.14 51.50
CA LYS A 367 11.39 -2.98 52.62
C LYS A 367 11.12 -4.42 52.14
N PRO A 368 11.08 -5.41 53.04
CA PRO A 368 10.74 -6.79 52.66
C PRO A 368 9.35 -6.85 52.00
N GLY A 369 9.31 -7.26 50.73
CA GLY A 369 8.10 -7.61 50.00
C GLY A 369 7.82 -9.11 50.08
N SER A 370 6.54 -9.49 50.05
CA SER A 370 6.14 -10.90 50.09
C SER A 370 5.72 -11.37 48.70
N VAL A 371 6.24 -12.54 48.29
CA VAL A 371 5.74 -13.30 47.15
C VAL A 371 5.13 -14.58 47.69
N THR A 372 3.81 -14.71 47.61
CA THR A 372 3.09 -15.91 48.03
C THR A 372 2.49 -16.65 46.84
N ARG A 373 2.52 -17.98 46.91
CA ARG A 373 1.90 -18.86 45.92
C ARG A 373 1.50 -20.19 46.55
N ALA A 374 0.22 -20.53 46.46
CA ALA A 374 -0.23 -21.88 46.76
C ALA A 374 0.35 -22.87 45.75
N LEU A 375 0.99 -23.94 46.25
CA LEU A 375 1.62 -24.97 45.45
C LEU A 375 1.25 -26.34 46.04
N GLU A 376 1.19 -27.35 45.17
CA GLU A 376 1.00 -28.72 45.63
C GLU A 376 2.23 -29.21 46.42
N PRO A 377 2.09 -30.23 47.29
CA PRO A 377 3.23 -30.80 48.00
C PRO A 377 4.32 -31.27 47.02
N GLY A 378 5.54 -30.77 47.21
CA GLY A 378 6.63 -31.01 46.27
C GLY A 378 7.85 -30.13 46.51
N SER A 379 8.96 -30.46 45.84
CA SER A 379 10.20 -29.68 45.89
C SER A 379 10.28 -28.77 44.67
N TYR A 380 10.37 -27.45 44.88
CA TYR A 380 10.40 -26.44 43.84
C TYR A 380 11.74 -25.70 43.83
N SER A 381 12.34 -25.59 42.64
CA SER A 381 13.46 -24.67 42.38
C SER A 381 12.88 -23.30 42.05
N VAL A 382 13.17 -22.29 42.86
CA VAL A 382 12.70 -20.92 42.66
C VAL A 382 13.89 -20.02 42.38
N THR A 383 13.82 -19.24 41.30
CA THR A 383 14.83 -18.23 40.97
C THR A 383 14.19 -16.86 41.09
N VAL A 384 14.75 -16.02 41.96
CA VAL A 384 14.35 -14.62 42.13
C VAL A 384 15.41 -13.73 41.48
N VAL A 385 14.98 -12.78 40.66
CA VAL A 385 15.84 -11.81 39.98
C VAL A 385 15.38 -10.43 40.40
N ALA A 386 16.30 -9.58 40.85
CA ALA A 386 16.08 -8.15 41.02
C ALA A 386 16.81 -7.40 39.90
N GLU A 387 16.13 -6.47 39.24
CA GLU A 387 16.68 -5.56 38.23
C GLU A 387 16.46 -4.12 38.70
N ASP A 388 17.49 -3.28 38.69
CA ASP A 388 17.33 -1.85 39.01
C ASP A 388 16.78 -1.04 37.82
N ALA A 389 16.73 0.29 37.94
CA ALA A 389 16.27 1.18 36.87
C ALA A 389 17.24 1.26 35.67
N TYR A 390 18.50 0.87 35.87
CA TYR A 390 19.59 0.96 34.88
C TYR A 390 19.88 -0.40 34.19
N GLY A 391 19.15 -1.45 34.59
CA GLY A 391 19.20 -2.79 34.02
C GLY A 391 20.21 -3.71 34.68
N ASN A 392 20.85 -3.33 35.79
CA ASN A 392 21.73 -4.22 36.53
C ASN A 392 20.90 -5.29 37.25
N THR A 393 21.36 -6.54 37.20
CA THR A 393 20.59 -7.66 37.76
C THR A 393 21.36 -8.47 38.80
N THR A 394 20.67 -8.82 39.89
CA THR A 394 21.13 -9.81 40.86
C THR A 394 20.12 -10.96 40.88
N SER A 395 20.60 -12.21 40.79
CA SER A 395 19.72 -13.39 40.86
C SER A 395 20.08 -14.31 42.02
N ARG A 396 19.07 -14.94 42.61
CA ARG A 396 19.21 -15.91 43.69
C ARG A 396 18.31 -17.11 43.44
N ARG A 397 18.91 -18.29 43.40
CA ARG A 397 18.20 -19.57 43.31
C ARG A 397 18.10 -20.22 44.69
N LEU A 398 16.93 -20.77 44.99
CA LEU A 398 16.62 -21.47 46.23
C LEU A 398 15.71 -22.67 45.96
N THR A 399 15.87 -23.72 46.76
CA THR A 399 15.01 -24.90 46.71
C THR A 399 14.08 -24.86 47.92
N VAL A 400 12.77 -24.91 47.69
CA VAL A 400 11.76 -24.93 48.75
C VAL A 400 10.92 -26.20 48.63
N ALA A 401 10.87 -26.97 49.71
CA ALA A 401 9.94 -28.06 49.85
C ALA A 401 8.63 -27.52 50.43
N VAL A 402 7.54 -27.72 49.69
CA VAL A 402 6.17 -27.44 50.13
C VAL A 402 5.56 -28.77 50.60
N ASP A 403 4.96 -28.77 51.78
CA ASP A 403 4.28 -29.90 52.42
C ASP A 403 2.85 -29.46 52.78
N ASP A 404 1.93 -30.39 53.06
CA ASP A 404 0.54 -30.10 53.43
C ASP A 404 0.22 -30.69 54.80
N ARG A 405 0.80 -30.10 55.85
CA ARG A 405 0.55 -30.50 57.24
C ARG A 405 -0.60 -29.68 57.79
N TRP A 406 -1.56 -30.34 58.42
CA TRP A 406 -2.68 -29.67 59.08
C TRP A 406 -2.30 -29.29 60.52
N THR A 407 -2.53 -28.05 60.94
CA THR A 407 -2.31 -27.65 62.34
C THR A 407 -3.45 -28.10 63.26
N ALA A 408 -3.18 -28.14 64.57
CA ALA A 408 -4.23 -28.31 65.59
C ALA A 408 -5.29 -27.19 65.52
N GLY A 409 -4.91 -26.00 65.06
CA GLY A 409 -5.81 -24.88 64.78
C GLY A 409 -6.71 -25.14 63.58
N ASP A 410 -6.21 -25.77 62.52
CA ASP A 410 -7.00 -26.17 61.35
C ASP A 410 -7.98 -27.28 61.68
N TRP A 411 -7.58 -28.25 62.50
CA TRP A 411 -8.47 -29.27 63.04
C TRP A 411 -9.56 -28.66 63.93
N LEU A 412 -9.18 -27.73 64.82
CA LEU A 412 -10.13 -27.03 65.68
C LEU A 412 -11.08 -26.14 64.86
N ALA A 413 -10.58 -25.46 63.84
CA ALA A 413 -11.38 -24.64 62.92
C ALA A 413 -12.29 -25.50 62.05
N LEU A 414 -11.85 -26.68 61.59
CA LEU A 414 -12.68 -27.64 60.88
C LEU A 414 -13.80 -28.16 61.79
N LEU A 415 -13.48 -28.44 63.07
CA LEU A 415 -14.44 -28.91 64.06
C LEU A 415 -15.44 -27.81 64.45
N LEU A 416 -14.98 -26.57 64.66
CA LEU A 416 -15.82 -25.39 64.86
C LEU A 416 -16.68 -25.09 63.64
N LYS A 417 -16.13 -25.20 62.43
CA LYS A 417 -16.88 -25.07 61.17
C LYS A 417 -17.90 -26.18 61.04
N ALA A 418 -17.61 -27.42 61.45
CA ALA A 418 -18.55 -28.53 61.43
C ALA A 418 -19.68 -28.35 62.46
N VAL A 419 -19.37 -27.87 63.66
CA VAL A 419 -20.38 -27.54 64.70
C VAL A 419 -21.22 -26.34 64.29
N LEU A 420 -20.60 -25.29 63.76
CA LEU A 420 -21.29 -24.12 63.20
C LEU A 420 -22.14 -24.52 61.99
N LEU A 421 -21.67 -25.42 61.13
CA LEU A 421 -22.42 -25.98 60.02
C LEU A 421 -23.60 -26.80 60.53
N LEU A 422 -23.45 -27.61 61.57
CA LEU A 422 -24.55 -28.35 62.21
C LEU A 422 -25.58 -27.41 62.84
N LEU A 423 -25.15 -26.34 63.52
CA LEU A 423 -26.04 -25.31 64.07
C LEU A 423 -26.72 -24.49 62.96
N LEU A 424 -26.00 -24.16 61.89
CA LEU A 424 -26.55 -23.51 60.70
C LEU A 424 -27.48 -24.44 59.95
N LEU A 425 -27.24 -25.75 59.90
CA LEU A 425 -28.13 -26.74 59.31
C LEU A 425 -29.38 -26.93 60.19
N ALA A 426 -29.27 -26.89 61.51
CA ALA A 426 -30.40 -26.94 62.44
C ALA A 426 -31.24 -25.65 62.40
N ALA A 427 -30.59 -24.47 62.40
CA ALA A 427 -31.23 -23.17 62.22
C ALA A 427 -31.81 -23.03 60.80
N ALA A 428 -31.10 -23.51 59.78
CA ALA A 428 -31.61 -23.59 58.42
C ALA A 428 -32.78 -24.56 58.34
N ALA A 429 -32.77 -25.71 59.01
CA ALA A 429 -33.91 -26.63 59.06
C ALA A 429 -35.12 -26.02 59.78
N TYR A 430 -34.90 -25.26 60.87
CA TYR A 430 -35.92 -24.53 61.60
C TYR A 430 -36.52 -23.38 60.76
N VAL A 431 -35.69 -22.54 60.14
CA VAL A 431 -36.13 -21.45 59.25
C VAL A 431 -36.62 -21.98 57.89
N HIS A 432 -36.18 -23.16 57.44
CA HIS A 432 -36.67 -23.83 56.23
C HIS A 432 -38.04 -24.47 56.49
N ARG A 433 -38.31 -25.03 57.67
CA ARG A 433 -39.66 -25.49 58.05
C ARG A 433 -40.65 -24.33 58.14
N ARG A 434 -40.26 -23.19 58.72
CA ARG A 434 -41.15 -22.02 58.91
C ARG A 434 -41.19 -21.06 57.70
N GLY A 435 -40.14 -21.03 56.89
CA GLY A 435 -39.97 -20.14 55.73
C GLY A 435 -40.09 -20.83 54.36
N ARG A 436 -40.42 -22.12 54.30
CA ARG A 436 -40.73 -22.85 53.06
C ARG A 436 -41.80 -22.14 52.19
N PRO A 437 -42.93 -21.65 52.73
CA PRO A 437 -43.89 -20.89 51.92
C PRO A 437 -43.33 -19.53 51.50
N ALA A 438 -42.69 -18.78 52.41
CA ALA A 438 -42.18 -17.44 52.11
C ALA A 438 -40.98 -17.41 51.14
N ARG A 439 -40.07 -18.40 51.21
CA ARG A 439 -38.92 -18.52 50.31
C ARG A 439 -39.31 -19.10 48.95
N ALA A 440 -40.28 -20.02 48.90
CA ALA A 440 -40.87 -20.47 47.65
C ALA A 440 -41.64 -19.33 46.96
N ALA A 441 -42.43 -18.56 47.71
CA ALA A 441 -43.14 -17.38 47.20
C ALA A 441 -42.17 -16.29 46.70
N ARG A 442 -41.09 -15.98 47.42
CA ARG A 442 -40.09 -15.00 46.97
C ARG A 442 -39.30 -15.47 45.74
N ARG A 443 -38.99 -16.77 45.63
CA ARG A 443 -38.35 -17.33 44.42
C ARG A 443 -39.31 -17.34 43.24
N ALA A 444 -40.57 -17.69 43.45
CA ALA A 444 -41.62 -17.61 42.43
C ALA A 444 -41.86 -16.16 41.99
N ALA A 445 -41.90 -15.19 42.91
CA ALA A 445 -42.06 -13.78 42.62
C ALA A 445 -40.86 -13.20 41.85
N ARG A 446 -39.63 -13.60 42.20
CA ARG A 446 -38.42 -13.19 41.44
C ARG A 446 -38.37 -13.83 40.05
N ALA A 447 -38.76 -15.11 39.93
CA ALA A 447 -38.83 -15.77 38.64
C ALA A 447 -39.94 -15.19 37.75
N ALA A 448 -41.08 -14.82 38.34
CA ALA A 448 -42.16 -14.10 37.67
C ALA A 448 -41.72 -12.71 37.21
N ALA A 449 -41.09 -11.91 38.09
CA ALA A 449 -40.57 -10.59 37.73
C ALA A 449 -39.49 -10.63 36.64
N ALA A 450 -38.60 -11.65 36.67
CA ALA A 450 -37.60 -11.85 35.62
C ALA A 450 -38.25 -12.25 34.29
N TYR A 451 -39.27 -13.12 34.33
CA TYR A 451 -40.06 -13.48 33.14
C TYR A 451 -40.83 -12.28 32.59
N GLU A 452 -41.45 -11.45 33.43
CA GLU A 452 -42.13 -10.22 33.02
C GLU A 452 -41.17 -9.19 32.41
N GLY A 453 -39.90 -9.14 32.86
CA GLY A 453 -38.86 -8.34 32.21
C GLY A 453 -38.57 -8.85 30.80
N LEU A 454 -38.22 -10.14 30.68
CA LEU A 454 -37.90 -10.77 29.39
C LEU A 454 -39.08 -10.72 28.40
N LEU A 455 -40.31 -10.87 28.90
CA LEU A 455 -41.50 -10.80 28.07
C LEU A 455 -41.73 -9.38 27.54
N ARG A 456 -41.56 -8.35 28.38
CA ARG A 456 -41.67 -6.94 27.93
C ARG A 456 -40.63 -6.58 26.88
N ASP A 457 -39.37 -6.97 27.09
CA ASP A 457 -38.31 -6.71 26.11
C ASP A 457 -38.60 -7.43 24.78
N TRP A 458 -39.10 -8.67 24.84
CA TRP A 458 -39.53 -9.42 23.67
C TRP A 458 -40.75 -8.79 22.98
N GLU A 459 -41.74 -8.30 23.74
CA GLU A 459 -42.94 -7.62 23.23
C GLU A 459 -42.58 -6.33 22.51
N GLN A 460 -41.69 -5.50 23.07
CA GLN A 460 -41.22 -4.25 22.45
C GLN A 460 -40.52 -4.50 21.12
N GLU A 461 -39.62 -5.48 21.06
CA GLU A 461 -38.93 -5.79 19.80
C GLU A 461 -39.90 -6.42 18.78
N ARG A 462 -40.89 -7.19 19.24
CA ARG A 462 -41.95 -7.72 18.37
C ARG A 462 -42.78 -6.59 17.77
N GLU A 463 -43.23 -5.64 18.59
CA GLU A 463 -43.99 -4.47 18.17
C GLU A 463 -43.21 -3.69 17.11
N ARG A 464 -41.93 -3.41 17.36
CA ARG A 464 -41.03 -2.78 16.38
C ARG A 464 -40.96 -3.55 15.05
N LEU A 465 -40.82 -4.87 15.07
CA LEU A 465 -40.74 -5.69 13.85
C LEU A 465 -42.09 -5.73 13.10
N VAL A 466 -43.21 -5.75 13.82
CA VAL A 466 -44.55 -5.66 13.24
C VAL A 466 -44.76 -4.29 12.60
N GLU A 467 -44.43 -3.20 13.29
CA GLU A 467 -44.49 -1.84 12.73
C GLU A 467 -43.66 -1.72 11.45
N LEU A 468 -42.47 -2.33 11.38
CA LEU A 468 -41.67 -2.34 10.16
C LEU A 468 -42.31 -3.15 9.03
N ALA A 469 -43.02 -4.23 9.35
CA ALA A 469 -43.74 -5.05 8.37
C ALA A 469 -44.98 -4.33 7.83
N GLU A 470 -45.72 -3.64 8.71
CA GLU A 470 -46.87 -2.80 8.38
C GLU A 470 -46.42 -1.61 7.54
N PHE A 471 -45.39 -0.88 8.00
CA PHE A 471 -44.77 0.20 7.23
C PHE A 471 -44.37 -0.24 5.82
N ALA A 472 -43.71 -1.40 5.67
CA ALA A 472 -43.33 -1.92 4.35
C ALA A 472 -44.53 -2.28 3.45
N ALA A 473 -45.66 -2.67 4.05
CA ALA A 473 -46.89 -3.00 3.33
C ALA A 473 -47.63 -1.73 2.89
N GLU A 474 -47.80 -0.77 3.79
CA GLU A 474 -48.60 0.45 3.61
C GLU A 474 -47.91 1.53 2.76
N LEU A 475 -46.58 1.45 2.59
CA LEU A 475 -45.83 2.41 1.78
C LEU A 475 -46.49 2.61 0.40
N GLY A 476 -46.90 3.83 0.08
CA GLY A 476 -47.51 4.13 -1.21
C GLY A 476 -48.95 3.62 -1.44
N GLU A 477 -49.60 3.01 -0.44
CA GLU A 477 -51.04 2.65 -0.49
C GLU A 477 -51.95 3.83 -0.10
N GLU A 478 -51.45 4.84 0.62
CA GLU A 478 -52.22 6.04 0.95
C GLU A 478 -52.30 7.04 -0.23
N GLU A 479 -53.49 7.18 -0.83
CA GLU A 479 -53.79 8.30 -1.74
C GLU A 479 -53.76 9.67 -1.02
N GLU A 480 -53.96 9.70 0.30
CA GLU A 480 -54.17 10.93 1.09
C GLU A 480 -52.92 11.52 1.78
N SER A 481 -51.80 10.80 1.87
CA SER A 481 -50.53 11.38 2.35
C SER A 481 -49.61 11.83 1.23
N SER A 482 -50.19 12.31 0.11
CA SER A 482 -49.47 13.08 -0.91
C SER A 482 -48.95 14.39 -0.29
N GLY A 483 -47.87 14.28 0.49
CA GLY A 483 -47.15 15.39 1.07
C GLY A 483 -46.95 16.44 -0.02
N ARG A 484 -47.44 17.65 0.26
CA ARG A 484 -47.46 18.77 -0.67
C ARG A 484 -46.16 18.77 -1.45
N TRP A 485 -46.22 18.55 -2.76
CA TRP A 485 -45.02 18.57 -3.60
C TRP A 485 -44.36 19.93 -3.45
N LEU A 486 -43.20 19.97 -2.78
CA LEU A 486 -42.52 21.22 -2.52
C LEU A 486 -41.77 21.67 -3.78
N ALA A 487 -41.79 22.98 -4.03
CA ALA A 487 -41.14 23.56 -5.21
C ALA A 487 -39.63 23.26 -5.26
N GLU A 488 -39.00 23.12 -4.09
CA GLU A 488 -37.58 22.77 -3.92
C GLU A 488 -37.24 21.36 -4.43
N TRP A 489 -38.21 20.44 -4.51
CA TRP A 489 -38.01 19.09 -5.06
C TRP A 489 -37.98 19.07 -6.59
N GLY A 490 -38.24 20.21 -7.23
CA GLY A 490 -38.27 20.37 -8.68
C GLY A 490 -39.66 20.10 -9.26
N ARG A 491 -39.72 19.62 -10.51
CA ARG A 491 -41.01 19.33 -11.17
C ARG A 491 -41.48 17.92 -10.84
N ARG A 492 -42.73 17.82 -10.39
CA ARG A 492 -43.46 16.55 -10.21
C ARG A 492 -43.71 15.89 -11.57
N ARG A 493 -43.45 14.58 -11.68
CA ARG A 493 -43.79 13.80 -12.87
C ARG A 493 -45.26 13.36 -12.81
N ARG A 494 -45.80 12.94 -13.96
CA ARG A 494 -47.16 12.40 -14.04
C ARG A 494 -47.24 11.12 -13.19
N ASP A 495 -48.31 11.01 -12.41
CA ASP A 495 -48.61 9.86 -11.54
C ASP A 495 -47.49 9.54 -10.53
N GLU A 496 -46.70 10.54 -10.14
CA GLU A 496 -45.65 10.41 -9.14
C GLU A 496 -46.20 10.66 -7.73
N SER A 497 -46.15 9.65 -6.87
CA SER A 497 -46.49 9.73 -5.44
C SER A 497 -45.23 9.68 -4.58
N VAL A 498 -45.24 10.46 -3.49
CA VAL A 498 -44.16 10.50 -2.49
C VAL A 498 -44.44 9.45 -1.42
N TRP A 499 -43.46 8.61 -1.12
CA TRP A 499 -43.63 7.48 -0.20
C TRP A 499 -42.91 7.71 1.13
N TRP A 500 -41.78 8.42 1.10
CA TRP A 500 -41.00 8.70 2.30
C TRP A 500 -40.16 9.96 2.14
N VAL A 501 -40.09 10.76 3.19
CA VAL A 501 -39.27 11.97 3.25
C VAL A 501 -38.46 11.96 4.54
N THR A 502 -37.16 12.16 4.44
CA THR A 502 -36.27 12.17 5.60
C THR A 502 -35.04 13.04 5.36
N ASP A 503 -34.20 13.19 6.37
CA ASP A 503 -32.91 13.86 6.27
C ASP A 503 -31.80 12.87 5.86
N ALA A 504 -30.96 13.27 4.91
CA ALA A 504 -29.81 12.47 4.48
C ALA A 504 -28.60 13.33 4.11
N ASP A 505 -27.48 12.68 3.87
CA ASP A 505 -26.26 13.25 3.30
C ASP A 505 -25.97 12.64 1.94
N LEU A 506 -25.58 13.46 0.97
CA LEU A 506 -25.12 13.01 -0.34
C LEU A 506 -23.68 12.50 -0.23
N VAL A 507 -23.47 11.24 -0.63
CA VAL A 507 -22.17 10.58 -0.56
C VAL A 507 -21.74 10.04 -1.93
N GLN A 508 -20.43 9.89 -2.11
CA GLN A 508 -19.84 9.15 -3.23
C GLN A 508 -18.89 8.10 -2.67
N PRO A 509 -18.73 6.95 -3.34
CA PRO A 509 -17.78 5.96 -2.91
C PRO A 509 -16.36 6.54 -2.90
N ASP A 510 -15.55 6.13 -1.94
CA ASP A 510 -14.11 6.34 -1.99
C ASP A 510 -13.43 5.31 -2.92
N GLY A 511 -12.12 5.43 -3.10
CA GLY A 511 -11.34 4.51 -3.94
C GLY A 511 -11.38 3.04 -3.50
N THR A 512 -11.98 2.73 -2.34
CA THR A 512 -12.13 1.37 -1.80
C THR A 512 -13.56 0.81 -1.95
N GLY A 513 -14.49 1.60 -2.51
CA GLY A 513 -15.89 1.21 -2.66
C GLY A 513 -16.73 1.38 -1.39
N GLN A 514 -16.20 2.00 -0.33
CA GLN A 514 -16.96 2.40 0.85
C GLN A 514 -17.61 3.78 0.65
N ALA A 515 -18.65 4.09 1.42
CA ALA A 515 -19.28 5.41 1.35
C ALA A 515 -18.35 6.49 1.90
N GLY A 516 -17.83 7.36 1.02
CA GLY A 516 -16.93 8.45 1.39
C GLY A 516 -17.61 9.54 2.23
N ALA A 517 -16.89 10.64 2.45
CA ALA A 517 -17.36 11.78 3.23
C ALA A 517 -18.65 12.40 2.65
N ALA A 518 -19.51 12.92 3.53
CA ALA A 518 -20.70 13.67 3.14
C ALA A 518 -20.28 14.90 2.30
N ARG A 519 -20.78 14.99 1.08
CA ARG A 519 -20.51 16.11 0.17
C ARG A 519 -21.54 17.21 0.25
N ASP A 520 -22.74 16.88 0.71
CA ASP A 520 -23.85 17.79 0.90
C ASP A 520 -24.84 17.17 1.89
N SER A 521 -25.65 17.99 2.54
CA SER A 521 -26.69 17.56 3.48
C SER A 521 -28.02 18.17 3.08
N GLY A 522 -29.09 17.39 3.15
CA GLY A 522 -30.38 17.85 2.67
C GLY A 522 -31.50 16.84 2.89
N THR A 523 -32.60 17.08 2.19
CA THR A 523 -33.82 16.26 2.27
C THR A 523 -33.74 15.14 1.24
N LEU A 524 -33.97 13.91 1.68
CA LEU A 524 -34.18 12.73 0.85
C LEU A 524 -35.68 12.51 0.66
N VAL A 525 -36.11 12.41 -0.60
CA VAL A 525 -37.50 12.15 -1.00
C VAL A 525 -37.51 10.89 -1.85
N ILE A 526 -38.24 9.88 -1.39
CA ILE A 526 -38.42 8.60 -2.11
C ILE A 526 -39.81 8.61 -2.71
N THR A 527 -39.90 8.37 -4.02
CA THR A 527 -41.15 8.34 -4.78
C THR A 527 -41.32 7.00 -5.48
N ALA A 528 -42.51 6.75 -6.01
CA ALA A 528 -42.78 5.56 -6.84
C ALA A 528 -41.88 5.44 -8.08
N GLN A 529 -41.19 6.52 -8.48
CA GLN A 529 -40.43 6.57 -9.75
C GLN A 529 -38.94 6.87 -9.56
N ARG A 530 -38.53 7.43 -8.41
CA ARG A 530 -37.15 7.89 -8.18
C ARG A 530 -36.83 8.13 -6.72
N VAL A 531 -35.55 8.19 -6.45
CA VAL A 531 -35.00 8.79 -5.22
C VAL A 531 -34.45 10.18 -5.56
N LEU A 532 -34.83 11.18 -4.76
CA LEU A 532 -34.41 12.57 -4.91
C LEU A 532 -33.67 13.00 -3.64
N PHE A 533 -32.53 13.65 -3.82
CA PHE A 533 -31.84 14.36 -2.77
C PHE A 533 -31.82 15.86 -3.09
N CYS A 534 -32.26 16.65 -2.11
CA CYS A 534 -32.47 18.08 -2.19
C CYS A 534 -31.63 18.77 -1.09
N GLY A 535 -30.38 19.07 -1.41
CA GLY A 535 -29.49 19.91 -0.58
C GLY A 535 -29.10 21.19 -1.32
N ARG A 536 -27.86 21.65 -1.14
CA ARG A 536 -27.28 22.73 -1.98
C ARG A 536 -27.21 22.28 -3.45
N ASN A 537 -26.94 21.00 -3.65
CA ASN A 537 -26.99 20.32 -4.94
C ASN A 537 -28.22 19.40 -4.98
N ARG A 538 -28.90 19.41 -6.13
CA ARG A 538 -29.97 18.45 -6.39
C ARG A 538 -29.42 17.20 -7.06
N ARG A 539 -29.79 16.03 -6.55
CA ARG A 539 -29.44 14.73 -7.12
C ARG A 539 -30.69 13.88 -7.28
N GLU A 540 -30.84 13.26 -8.43
CA GLU A 540 -32.00 12.43 -8.78
C GLU A 540 -31.50 11.04 -9.21
N TRP A 541 -32.10 9.96 -8.74
CA TRP A 541 -31.86 8.61 -9.25
C TRP A 541 -33.19 8.06 -9.76
N LEU A 542 -33.37 8.17 -11.07
CA LEU A 542 -34.58 7.72 -11.75
C LEU A 542 -34.54 6.20 -11.95
N PHE A 543 -35.57 5.49 -11.49
CA PHE A 543 -35.61 4.03 -11.54
C PHE A 543 -35.51 3.48 -12.97
N SER A 544 -36.12 4.15 -13.95
CA SER A 544 -36.03 3.73 -15.36
C SER A 544 -34.64 3.82 -15.98
N LYS A 545 -33.69 4.49 -15.30
CA LYS A 545 -32.28 4.58 -15.73
C LYS A 545 -31.34 3.93 -14.73
N LEU A 546 -31.85 3.31 -13.68
CA LEU A 546 -31.05 2.77 -12.59
C LEU A 546 -30.41 1.45 -13.03
N GLU A 547 -29.10 1.37 -12.91
CA GLU A 547 -28.30 0.21 -13.35
C GLU A 547 -27.76 -0.61 -12.18
N GLN A 548 -27.53 0.05 -11.04
CA GLN A 548 -26.94 -0.59 -9.88
C GLN A 548 -27.46 0.06 -8.61
N VAL A 549 -27.80 -0.77 -7.62
CA VAL A 549 -28.08 -0.37 -6.24
C VAL A 549 -27.19 -1.17 -5.31
N GLN A 550 -26.60 -0.52 -4.32
CA GLN A 550 -25.77 -1.16 -3.32
C GLN A 550 -26.06 -0.57 -1.95
N HIS A 551 -26.51 -1.42 -1.02
CA HIS A 551 -26.68 -1.04 0.37
C HIS A 551 -25.38 -1.31 1.13
N LEU A 552 -24.86 -0.29 1.82
CA LEU A 552 -23.67 -0.38 2.66
C LEU A 552 -24.11 -0.19 4.12
N GLY A 553 -23.87 -1.21 4.95
CA GLY A 553 -24.34 -1.22 6.34
C GLY A 553 -25.87 -1.09 6.45
N GLU A 554 -26.33 -0.45 7.52
CA GLU A 554 -27.76 -0.21 7.76
C GLU A 554 -28.22 1.17 7.26
N ASP A 555 -27.30 2.10 7.02
CA ASP A 555 -27.58 3.53 6.91
C ASP A 555 -27.26 4.15 5.54
N THR A 556 -26.73 3.39 4.59
CA THR A 556 -26.24 3.98 3.32
C THR A 556 -26.70 3.20 2.10
N THR A 557 -27.13 3.91 1.05
CA THR A 557 -27.42 3.32 -0.27
C THR A 557 -26.73 4.09 -1.38
N LEU A 558 -25.92 3.38 -2.16
CA LEU A 558 -25.29 3.85 -3.38
C LEU A 558 -26.10 3.41 -4.61
N MET A 559 -26.18 4.28 -5.60
CA MET A 559 -26.99 4.10 -6.81
C MET A 559 -26.26 4.63 -8.06
N ARG A 560 -26.26 3.85 -9.14
CA ARG A 560 -25.76 4.27 -10.47
C ARG A 560 -26.90 4.33 -11.46
N VAL A 561 -26.90 5.35 -12.31
CA VAL A 561 -27.85 5.47 -13.42
C VAL A 561 -27.11 5.58 -14.75
N GLY A 562 -27.65 5.02 -15.83
CA GLY A 562 -26.92 4.87 -17.10
C GLY A 562 -26.60 6.16 -17.84
N ASN A 563 -27.19 7.29 -17.46
CA ASN A 563 -26.79 8.59 -18.01
C ASN A 563 -25.65 9.26 -17.24
N ARG A 564 -25.06 8.59 -16.23
CA ARG A 564 -23.92 9.08 -15.44
C ARG A 564 -23.00 7.94 -15.03
N SER A 565 -21.71 8.07 -15.34
CA SER A 565 -20.68 7.09 -15.00
C SER A 565 -20.41 6.97 -13.49
N ASN A 566 -20.62 8.04 -12.72
CA ASN A 566 -20.23 8.08 -11.30
C ASN A 566 -21.30 7.48 -10.38
N LEU A 567 -20.90 6.47 -9.59
CA LEU A 567 -21.69 5.94 -8.48
C LEU A 567 -21.86 7.03 -7.41
N SER A 568 -23.07 7.20 -6.90
CA SER A 568 -23.36 8.16 -5.83
C SER A 568 -24.55 7.70 -5.01
N GLY A 569 -24.67 8.14 -3.78
CA GLY A 569 -25.70 7.64 -2.89
C GLY A 569 -26.07 8.59 -1.79
N VAL A 570 -26.85 8.06 -0.85
CA VAL A 570 -27.34 8.78 0.31
C VAL A 570 -27.03 8.02 1.58
N ARG A 571 -26.56 8.73 2.61
CA ARG A 571 -26.43 8.24 3.98
C ARG A 571 -27.58 8.81 4.81
N TYR A 572 -28.38 7.96 5.42
CA TYR A 572 -29.58 8.36 6.16
C TYR A 572 -29.20 8.91 7.52
N ARG A 573 -29.80 10.04 7.91
CA ARG A 573 -29.57 10.63 9.25
C ARG A 573 -30.64 10.25 10.26
N ARG A 574 -31.82 9.85 9.79
CA ARG A 574 -32.96 9.45 10.64
C ARG A 574 -33.60 8.17 10.13
N ASP A 575 -34.03 7.33 11.07
CA ASP A 575 -34.75 6.08 10.83
C ASP A 575 -34.14 5.25 9.68
N PRO A 576 -32.86 4.81 9.80
CA PRO A 576 -32.15 4.17 8.71
C PRO A 576 -32.84 2.90 8.19
N VAL A 577 -33.43 2.13 9.11
CA VAL A 577 -34.17 0.90 8.77
C VAL A 577 -35.42 1.21 7.94
N ARG A 578 -36.26 2.17 8.36
CA ARG A 578 -37.47 2.57 7.61
C ARG A 578 -37.09 3.22 6.28
N THR A 579 -36.08 4.08 6.27
CA THR A 579 -35.60 4.74 5.05
C THR A 579 -35.09 3.74 4.03
N ARG A 580 -34.32 2.73 4.47
CA ARG A 580 -33.88 1.63 3.60
C ARG A 580 -35.06 0.82 3.07
N LEU A 581 -36.00 0.43 3.94
CA LEU A 581 -37.21 -0.30 3.53
C LEU A 581 -38.02 0.49 2.50
N ALA A 582 -38.13 1.82 2.66
CA ALA A 582 -38.80 2.68 1.70
C ALA A 582 -38.11 2.68 0.31
N ILE A 583 -36.78 2.71 0.26
CA ILE A 583 -36.04 2.58 -1.00
C ILE A 583 -36.26 1.21 -1.61
N GLU A 584 -36.11 0.13 -0.84
CA GLU A 584 -36.27 -1.24 -1.34
C GLU A 584 -37.70 -1.52 -1.82
N ALA A 585 -38.72 -0.99 -1.13
CA ALA A 585 -40.11 -1.07 -1.56
C ALA A 585 -40.34 -0.31 -2.88
N ALA A 586 -39.82 0.91 -2.97
CA ALA A 586 -39.93 1.73 -4.18
C ALA A 586 -39.23 1.10 -5.39
N LEU A 587 -38.07 0.47 -5.18
CA LEU A 587 -37.38 -0.30 -6.22
C LEU A 587 -38.18 -1.54 -6.64
N ALA A 588 -38.71 -2.29 -5.68
CA ALA A 588 -39.45 -3.52 -5.97
C ALA A 588 -40.72 -3.26 -6.81
N ASP A 589 -41.40 -2.14 -6.58
CA ASP A 589 -42.60 -1.73 -7.33
C ASP A 589 -42.34 -0.90 -8.59
N ALA A 590 -41.11 -0.41 -8.76
CA ALA A 590 -40.74 0.29 -9.97
C ALA A 590 -40.90 -0.61 -11.20
N PRO A 591 -41.13 -0.06 -12.40
CA PRO A 591 -41.10 -0.86 -13.63
C PRO A 591 -39.76 -1.60 -13.77
N SER A 592 -39.81 -2.82 -14.31
CA SER A 592 -38.59 -3.58 -14.61
C SER A 592 -37.61 -2.75 -15.44
N GLY A 593 -36.34 -2.79 -15.07
CA GLY A 593 -35.29 -1.96 -15.65
C GLY A 593 -33.93 -2.65 -15.64
N PRO A 594 -32.84 -1.89 -15.87
CA PRO A 594 -31.50 -2.47 -15.97
C PRO A 594 -30.95 -3.00 -14.64
N ALA A 595 -31.35 -2.43 -13.51
CA ALA A 595 -30.99 -2.93 -12.18
C ALA A 595 -31.85 -4.15 -11.78
N PRO A 596 -31.25 -5.24 -11.26
CA PRO A 596 -31.97 -6.48 -10.95
C PRO A 596 -32.97 -6.36 -9.80
N GLU A 597 -32.88 -5.32 -8.98
CA GLU A 597 -33.80 -5.06 -7.87
C GLU A 597 -35.14 -4.48 -8.34
N LEU A 598 -35.20 -3.94 -9.56
CA LEU A 598 -36.37 -3.27 -10.11
C LEU A 598 -37.47 -4.24 -10.56
N GLY A 599 -38.72 -3.93 -10.25
CA GLY A 599 -39.88 -4.66 -10.78
C GLY A 599 -39.98 -6.11 -10.31
N THR A 600 -39.33 -6.42 -9.19
CA THR A 600 -39.37 -7.75 -8.54
C THR A 600 -40.68 -7.96 -7.76
N GLY A 601 -41.44 -6.88 -7.53
CA GLY A 601 -42.61 -6.84 -6.68
C GLY A 601 -42.26 -6.96 -5.19
N ARG A 602 -43.05 -6.33 -4.32
CA ARG A 602 -42.81 -6.36 -2.86
C ARG A 602 -42.88 -7.73 -2.19
N GLY A 603 -43.29 -8.78 -2.90
CA GLY A 603 -43.48 -10.11 -2.31
C GLY A 603 -42.25 -10.65 -1.58
N ALA A 604 -41.04 -10.48 -2.14
CA ALA A 604 -39.80 -10.91 -1.48
C ALA A 604 -39.46 -10.08 -0.24
N LEU A 605 -39.63 -8.76 -0.34
CA LEU A 605 -39.43 -7.81 0.75
C LEU A 605 -40.37 -8.11 1.94
N LEU A 606 -41.67 -8.22 1.66
CA LEU A 606 -42.69 -8.51 2.67
C LEU A 606 -42.50 -9.88 3.32
N ARG A 607 -42.12 -10.91 2.53
CA ARG A 607 -41.76 -12.23 3.10
C ARG A 607 -40.58 -12.13 4.06
N ARG A 608 -39.55 -11.35 3.71
CA ARG A 608 -38.37 -11.17 4.56
C ARG A 608 -38.70 -10.48 5.87
N VAL A 609 -39.47 -9.39 5.84
CA VAL A 609 -39.85 -8.67 7.07
C VAL A 609 -40.83 -9.49 7.92
N ARG A 610 -41.81 -10.17 7.31
CA ARG A 610 -42.70 -11.11 8.03
C ARG A 610 -41.97 -12.32 8.60
N ALA A 611 -40.96 -12.83 7.92
CA ALA A 611 -40.13 -13.91 8.44
C ALA A 611 -39.32 -13.48 9.67
N ALA A 612 -38.90 -12.21 9.73
CA ALA A 612 -38.24 -11.66 10.93
C ALA A 612 -39.19 -11.66 12.14
N VAL A 613 -40.46 -11.26 11.95
CA VAL A 613 -41.50 -11.36 12.98
C VAL A 613 -41.71 -12.82 13.42
N ALA A 614 -41.87 -13.75 12.47
CA ALA A 614 -42.07 -15.16 12.77
C ALA A 614 -40.88 -15.80 13.50
N ALA A 615 -39.64 -15.44 13.11
CA ALA A 615 -38.43 -15.91 13.77
C ALA A 615 -38.28 -15.35 15.18
N HIS A 616 -38.73 -14.12 15.42
CA HIS A 616 -38.80 -13.53 16.75
C HIS A 616 -39.89 -14.18 17.60
N ASP A 617 -41.04 -14.51 16.99
CA ASP A 617 -42.14 -15.22 17.65
C ASP A 617 -41.74 -16.61 18.13
N ALA A 618 -40.91 -17.31 17.36
CA ALA A 618 -40.36 -18.61 17.76
C ALA A 618 -39.46 -18.56 19.01
N ARG A 619 -38.93 -17.39 19.36
CA ARG A 619 -38.06 -17.17 20.54
C ARG A 619 -38.80 -16.61 21.74
N ARG A 620 -40.14 -16.57 21.72
CA ARG A 620 -40.94 -16.05 22.83
C ARG A 620 -40.54 -16.73 24.14
N PRO A 621 -40.19 -15.95 25.19
CA PRO A 621 -39.84 -16.51 26.49
C PRO A 621 -40.95 -17.43 27.01
N ALA A 622 -40.57 -18.59 27.52
CA ALA A 622 -41.51 -19.51 28.16
C ALA A 622 -41.78 -19.09 29.60
N GLY A 623 -43.06 -19.08 30.01
CA GLY A 623 -43.44 -18.80 31.38
C GLY A 623 -42.90 -19.82 32.38
N PRO A 624 -42.76 -19.46 33.66
CA PRO A 624 -42.38 -20.41 34.69
C PRO A 624 -43.44 -21.51 34.79
N GLY A 625 -43.09 -22.73 34.37
CA GLY A 625 -44.02 -23.88 34.33
C GLY A 625 -44.59 -24.23 35.71
N PRO A 626 -45.79 -24.86 35.77
CA PRO A 626 -46.36 -25.31 37.03
C PRO A 626 -45.43 -26.31 37.70
N ARG A 627 -45.30 -26.21 39.02
CA ARG A 627 -44.54 -27.17 39.82
C ARG A 627 -45.13 -28.57 39.60
N PRO A 628 -44.30 -29.60 39.33
CA PRO A 628 -44.80 -30.97 39.29
C PRO A 628 -45.38 -31.31 40.67
N GLU A 629 -46.67 -31.64 40.71
CA GLU A 629 -47.29 -32.21 41.90
C GLU A 629 -46.57 -33.52 42.21
N ARG A 630 -45.87 -33.55 43.35
CA ARG A 630 -45.33 -34.80 43.88
C ARG A 630 -46.52 -35.62 44.38
N THR A 631 -46.91 -36.64 43.62
CA THR A 631 -47.77 -37.72 44.11
C THR A 631 -47.12 -38.34 45.35
N PRO A 632 -47.81 -38.44 46.50
CA PRO A 632 -47.26 -39.11 47.66
C PRO A 632 -47.08 -40.60 47.37
N ALA A 633 -45.90 -41.14 47.68
CA ALA A 633 -45.63 -42.57 47.60
C ALA A 633 -46.54 -43.33 48.58
N PRO A 634 -47.14 -44.47 48.19
CA PRO A 634 -47.93 -45.28 49.10
C PRO A 634 -47.02 -45.88 50.19
N VAL A 635 -47.54 -45.87 51.42
CA VAL A 635 -46.88 -46.28 52.67
C VAL A 635 -46.61 -47.78 52.69
#